data_AF-A0A841YTV1-F1
#
_entry.id   AF-A0A841YTV1-F1
#
_cell.length_a   1.000
_cell.length_b   1.000
_cell.length_c   1.000
_cell.angle_alpha   90.00
_cell.angle_beta   90.00
_cell.angle_gamma   90.00
#
_symmetry.space_group_name_H-M   'P 1'
#
loop_
_entity.id
_entity.type
_entity.pdbx_description
1 polymer ?
#
loop_
_entity_poly.entity_id
_entity_poly.type
_entity_poly.pdbx_seq_one_letter_code
_entity_poly.pdbx_strand_id
1 'polypeptide(L)'
;MTADNVAQAGVANQNVYQIGENGLVKKELTDIPTPSRFTKSKIYSENIDFVFKGLSDNQFATLHLDNEKHVMHVDIKATTPHYYFSTTYASIEVSDDSGKVVYSKEFVGNVTQKAEVLDIPVKDGYTIKITHQEPSRLVVTDSETKATYNISAQNEYRVIANGLIAQ
;
A
#
# COMPACT_ATOMS: atom_id res chain seq x y z
N MET A 1 13.63 14.04 19.29
CA MET A 1 12.81 13.41 20.35
C MET A 1 12.30 12.09 19.81
N THR A 2 13.01 11.01 20.05
CA THR A 2 12.60 9.65 19.70
C THR A 2 11.92 9.06 20.93
N ALA A 3 10.60 8.84 20.86
CA ALA A 3 9.92 8.04 21.86
C ALA A 3 10.08 6.59 21.44
N ASP A 4 11.10 5.94 21.99
CA ASP A 4 11.28 4.50 21.86
C ASP A 4 10.10 3.80 22.54
N ASN A 5 9.30 3.13 21.73
CA ASN A 5 8.26 2.23 22.19
C ASN A 5 8.94 0.94 22.68
N VAL A 6 9.60 1.01 23.84
CA VAL A 6 10.14 -0.17 24.50
C VAL A 6 8.95 -0.93 25.07
N ALA A 7 8.62 -2.07 24.46
CA ALA A 7 7.68 -3.02 25.05
C ALA A 7 8.22 -3.45 26.41
N GLN A 8 7.64 -2.92 27.49
CA GLN A 8 7.98 -3.33 28.85
C GLN A 8 7.27 -4.67 29.12
N ALA A 9 8.03 -5.76 29.01
CA ALA A 9 7.56 -7.08 29.38
C ALA A 9 7.27 -7.12 30.90
N GLY A 10 6.02 -7.45 31.24
CA GLY A 10 5.64 -7.99 32.55
C GLY A 10 5.41 -6.97 33.67
N VAL A 11 4.26 -6.30 33.66
CA VAL A 11 3.64 -5.83 34.92
C VAL A 11 2.33 -6.58 35.09
N ALA A 12 2.35 -7.63 35.91
CA ALA A 12 1.14 -8.31 36.34
C ALA A 12 0.33 -7.30 37.18
N ASN A 13 -0.85 -6.93 36.69
CA ASN A 13 -1.79 -5.94 37.23
C ASN A 13 -1.59 -4.49 36.77
N GLN A 14 -1.80 -4.23 35.48
CA GLN A 14 -2.08 -2.88 35.00
C GLN A 14 -3.57 -2.57 35.17
N ASN A 15 -3.91 -1.65 36.07
CA ASN A 15 -5.27 -1.10 36.13
C ASN A 15 -5.41 -0.03 35.06
N VAL A 16 -6.32 -0.22 34.11
CA VAL A 16 -6.63 0.77 33.07
C VAL A 16 -7.86 1.56 33.51
N TYR A 17 -7.82 2.88 33.31
CA TYR A 17 -8.97 3.75 33.54
C TYR A 17 -9.17 4.69 32.34
N GLN A 18 -10.42 4.88 31.95
CA GLN A 18 -10.83 5.91 31.01
C GLN A 18 -11.38 7.11 31.78
N ILE A 19 -10.95 8.32 31.41
CA ILE A 19 -11.51 9.56 31.96
C ILE A 19 -12.87 9.81 31.30
N GLY A 20 -13.93 9.79 32.11
CA GLY A 20 -15.28 10.17 31.72
C GLY A 20 -15.71 11.50 32.35
N GLU A 21 -16.88 11.99 31.95
CA GLU A 21 -17.47 13.24 32.43
C GLU A 21 -17.59 13.30 33.97
N ASN A 22 -17.77 12.15 34.61
CA ASN A 22 -17.94 12.01 36.06
C ASN A 22 -16.77 11.32 36.78
N GLY A 23 -15.58 11.25 36.17
CA GLY A 23 -14.37 10.71 36.79
C GLY A 23 -13.78 9.48 36.09
N LEU A 24 -13.01 8.67 36.83
CA LEU A 24 -12.30 7.50 36.29
C LEU A 24 -13.20 6.27 36.19
N VAL A 25 -13.33 5.72 35.00
CA VAL A 25 -14.04 4.46 34.72
C VAL A 25 -13.03 3.35 34.51
N LYS A 26 -13.12 2.26 35.29
CA LYS A 26 -12.22 1.11 35.14
C LYS A 26 -12.43 0.43 33.78
N LYS A 27 -11.33 0.04 33.13
CA LYS A 27 -11.27 -0.60 31.81
C LYS A 27 -10.25 -1.74 31.80
N GLU A 28 -10.28 -2.53 30.74
CA GLU A 28 -9.27 -3.51 30.39
C GLU A 28 -8.33 -2.98 29.31
N LEU A 29 -7.14 -3.56 29.16
CA LEU A 29 -6.20 -3.17 28.09
C LEU A 29 -6.81 -3.32 26.70
N THR A 30 -7.74 -4.27 26.51
CA THR A 30 -8.47 -4.47 25.24
C THR A 30 -9.48 -3.37 24.94
N ASP A 31 -9.88 -2.58 25.92
CA ASP A 31 -10.80 -1.45 25.73
C ASP A 31 -10.07 -0.20 25.23
N ILE A 32 -8.73 -0.15 25.31
CA ILE A 32 -7.95 0.93 24.73
C ILE A 32 -8.00 0.75 23.21
N PRO A 33 -8.68 1.64 22.47
CA PRO A 33 -8.73 1.51 21.02
C PRO A 33 -7.32 1.65 20.49
N THR A 34 -6.82 0.67 19.75
CA THR A 34 -5.56 0.82 19.02
C THR A 34 -5.80 1.88 17.93
N PRO A 35 -5.13 3.05 17.99
CA PRO A 35 -5.31 4.05 16.96
C PRO A 35 -5.02 3.47 15.58
N SER A 36 -5.81 3.83 14.57
CA SER A 36 -5.68 3.30 13.21
C SER A 36 -4.29 3.47 12.63
N ARG A 37 -3.54 4.51 13.05
CA ARG A 37 -2.12 4.71 12.71
C ARG A 37 -1.18 3.58 13.14
N PHE A 38 -1.61 2.69 14.05
CA PHE A 38 -0.84 1.54 14.52
C PHE A 38 -1.41 0.21 14.02
N THR A 39 -2.58 0.21 13.36
CA THR A 39 -3.18 -0.99 12.76
C THR A 39 -3.19 -0.96 11.23
N LYS A 40 -3.16 0.23 10.62
CA LYS A 40 -3.03 0.44 9.18
C LYS A 40 -1.62 0.91 8.87
N SER A 41 -0.89 0.13 8.08
CA SER A 41 0.42 0.53 7.56
C SER A 41 0.26 1.82 6.76
N LYS A 42 1.00 2.85 7.16
CA LYS A 42 1.00 4.15 6.51
C LYS A 42 2.34 4.40 5.83
N ILE A 43 2.29 4.78 4.57
CA ILE A 43 3.44 5.21 3.77
C ILE A 43 3.40 6.73 3.75
N TYR A 44 4.34 7.37 4.45
CA TYR A 44 4.49 8.83 4.47
C TYR A 44 5.50 9.25 3.41
N SER A 45 5.02 9.47 2.19
CA SER A 45 5.85 9.88 1.06
C SER A 45 4.97 10.51 -0.02
N GLU A 46 5.49 11.52 -0.69
CA GLU A 46 4.83 12.14 -1.85
C GLU A 46 5.29 11.51 -3.17
N ASN A 47 6.35 10.69 -3.15
CA ASN A 47 6.94 10.04 -4.31
C ASN A 47 7.11 8.54 -4.03
N ILE A 48 6.19 7.72 -4.53
CA ILE A 48 6.15 6.28 -4.23
C ILE A 48 6.27 5.47 -5.52
N ASP A 49 7.30 4.63 -5.58
CA ASP A 49 7.52 3.69 -6.67
C ASP A 49 6.97 2.32 -6.31
N PHE A 50 6.28 1.71 -7.27
CA PHE A 50 5.91 0.29 -7.27
C PHE A 50 6.61 -0.37 -8.45
N VAL A 51 7.48 -1.34 -8.19
CA VAL A 51 8.18 -2.10 -9.22
C VAL A 51 7.62 -3.52 -9.24
N PHE A 52 7.05 -3.90 -10.38
CA PHE A 52 6.45 -5.21 -10.59
C PHE A 52 7.46 -6.12 -11.30
N LYS A 53 7.87 -7.19 -10.62
CA LYS A 53 8.83 -8.16 -11.15
C LYS A 53 8.19 -9.51 -11.36
N GLY A 54 8.60 -10.15 -12.44
CA GLY A 54 8.13 -11.45 -12.87
C GLY A 54 9.18 -12.54 -12.66
N LEU A 55 9.15 -13.56 -13.50
CA LEU A 55 10.12 -14.64 -13.47
C LEU A 55 11.56 -14.11 -13.59
N SER A 56 12.46 -14.65 -12.76
CA SER A 56 13.86 -14.23 -12.65
C SER A 56 14.01 -12.74 -12.30
N ASP A 57 13.03 -12.19 -11.58
CA ASP A 57 12.97 -10.80 -11.13
C ASP A 57 12.97 -9.78 -12.28
N ASN A 58 12.61 -10.23 -13.50
CA ASN A 58 12.47 -9.35 -14.65
C ASN A 58 11.33 -8.37 -14.43
N GLN A 59 11.63 -7.07 -14.42
CA GLN A 59 10.62 -6.03 -14.31
C GLN A 59 9.71 -6.02 -15.54
N PHE A 60 8.39 -6.08 -15.33
CA PHE A 60 7.40 -5.99 -16.40
C PHE A 60 6.52 -4.74 -16.32
N ALA A 61 6.43 -4.09 -15.15
CA ALA A 61 5.74 -2.81 -15.01
C ALA A 61 6.30 -1.98 -13.85
N THR A 62 6.05 -0.68 -13.91
CA THR A 62 6.28 0.27 -12.81
C THR A 62 5.09 1.21 -12.66
N LEU A 63 4.81 1.59 -11.42
CA LEU A 63 3.96 2.73 -11.10
C LEU A 63 4.78 3.74 -10.30
N HIS A 64 4.61 5.01 -10.61
CA HIS A 64 5.15 6.10 -9.81
C HIS A 64 4.00 7.02 -9.42
N LEU A 65 3.68 7.05 -8.13
CA LEU A 65 2.73 8.01 -7.58
C LEU A 65 3.49 9.28 -7.21
N ASP A 66 3.18 10.35 -7.93
CA ASP A 66 3.59 11.71 -7.63
C ASP A 66 2.38 12.43 -7.02
N ASN A 67 2.38 12.50 -5.70
CA ASN A 67 1.26 13.03 -4.93
C ASN A 67 1.17 14.55 -5.02
N GLU A 68 2.30 15.25 -5.21
CA GLU A 68 2.34 16.70 -5.43
C GLU A 68 1.65 17.08 -6.75
N LYS A 69 1.92 16.31 -7.81
CA LYS A 69 1.32 16.54 -9.14
C LYS A 69 -0.03 15.85 -9.34
N HIS A 70 -0.50 15.09 -8.35
CA HIS A 70 -1.75 14.34 -8.41
C HIS A 70 -1.82 13.40 -9.61
N VAL A 71 -0.74 12.68 -9.86
CA VAL A 71 -0.62 11.77 -11.00
C VAL A 71 0.03 10.45 -10.58
N MET A 72 -0.50 9.36 -11.13
CA MET A 72 0.19 8.08 -11.12
C MET A 72 0.65 7.76 -12.54
N HIS A 73 1.97 7.77 -12.73
CA HIS A 73 2.60 7.36 -13.96
C HIS A 73 2.68 5.84 -14.03
N VAL A 74 2.26 5.26 -15.15
CA VAL A 74 2.28 3.82 -15.40
C VAL A 74 3.18 3.55 -16.59
N ASP A 75 4.14 2.63 -16.43
CA ASP A 75 5.00 2.13 -17.51
C ASP A 75 4.93 0.60 -17.51
N ILE A 76 4.50 0.03 -18.63
CA ILE A 76 4.39 -1.41 -18.87
C ILE A 76 5.35 -1.77 -20.00
N LYS A 77 6.15 -2.81 -19.77
CA LYS A 77 7.13 -3.32 -20.75
C LYS A 77 6.51 -4.41 -21.61
N ALA A 78 6.95 -4.51 -22.86
CA ALA A 78 6.54 -5.57 -23.78
C ALA A 78 7.22 -6.91 -23.44
N THR A 79 6.80 -7.55 -22.34
CA THR A 79 7.34 -8.81 -21.85
C THR A 79 6.25 -9.69 -21.23
N THR A 80 6.57 -10.95 -20.99
CA THR A 80 5.69 -11.90 -20.30
C THR A 80 6.05 -11.92 -18.81
N PRO A 81 5.11 -11.65 -17.88
CA PRO A 81 5.42 -11.57 -16.45
C PRO A 81 6.03 -12.87 -15.90
N HIS A 82 5.31 -13.98 -16.00
CA HIS A 82 5.75 -15.25 -15.43
C HIS A 82 5.04 -16.44 -16.10
N TYR A 83 5.69 -17.08 -17.07
CA TYR A 83 5.04 -18.03 -17.98
C TYR A 83 4.47 -19.31 -17.33
N TYR A 84 4.86 -19.63 -16.09
CA TYR A 84 4.24 -20.73 -15.31
C TYR A 84 2.83 -20.41 -14.79
N PHE A 85 2.38 -19.15 -14.83
CA PHE A 85 1.04 -18.76 -14.38
C PHE A 85 0.12 -18.54 -15.58
N SER A 86 -0.96 -19.32 -15.69
CA SER A 86 -2.00 -19.15 -16.71
C SER A 86 -3.15 -18.22 -16.31
N THR A 87 -3.08 -17.67 -15.10
CA THR A 87 -4.08 -16.74 -14.53
C THR A 87 -3.48 -15.35 -14.32
N THR A 88 -4.31 -14.40 -13.86
CA THR A 88 -3.86 -13.05 -13.47
C THR A 88 -2.76 -13.13 -12.43
N TYR A 89 -1.54 -12.81 -12.84
CA TYR A 89 -0.34 -12.86 -12.00
C TYR A 89 -0.18 -11.60 -11.15
N ALA A 90 -0.57 -10.45 -11.70
CA ALA A 90 -0.66 -9.19 -10.98
C ALA A 90 -1.80 -8.34 -11.51
N SER A 91 -2.27 -7.37 -10.74
CA SER A 91 -3.28 -6.41 -11.19
C SER A 91 -3.07 -5.03 -10.58
N ILE A 92 -3.61 -4.02 -11.27
CA ILE A 92 -3.72 -2.64 -10.82
C ILE A 92 -5.17 -2.22 -11.04
N GLU A 93 -5.78 -1.63 -10.02
CA GLU A 93 -7.07 -0.98 -10.12
C GLU A 93 -7.00 0.35 -9.38
N VAL A 94 -7.53 1.41 -10.02
CA VAL A 94 -7.63 2.74 -9.43
C VAL A 94 -9.08 3.16 -9.49
N SER A 95 -9.61 3.55 -8.33
CA SER A 95 -10.97 4.07 -8.18
C SER A 95 -10.93 5.49 -7.65
N ASP A 96 -11.82 6.33 -8.18
CA ASP A 96 -11.97 7.71 -7.71
C ASP A 96 -12.59 7.79 -6.29
N ASP A 97 -12.74 9.01 -5.79
CA ASP A 97 -13.30 9.30 -4.46
C ASP A 97 -14.78 8.88 -4.29
N SER A 98 -15.48 8.58 -5.38
CA SER A 98 -16.84 8.02 -5.37
C SER A 98 -16.86 6.49 -5.41
N GLY A 99 -15.70 5.85 -5.58
CA GLY A 99 -15.54 4.40 -5.74
C GLY A 99 -15.70 3.91 -7.18
N LYS A 100 -15.76 4.82 -8.17
CA LYS A 100 -15.82 4.43 -9.59
C LYS A 100 -14.42 4.08 -10.09
N VAL A 101 -14.28 2.92 -10.71
CA VAL A 101 -13.03 2.49 -11.36
C VAL A 101 -12.71 3.42 -12.54
N VAL A 102 -11.55 4.07 -12.48
CA VAL A 102 -11.02 4.97 -13.53
C VAL A 102 -9.88 4.35 -14.32
N TYR A 103 -9.22 3.33 -13.76
CA TYR A 103 -8.21 2.53 -14.45
C TYR A 103 -8.19 1.10 -13.92
N SER A 104 -7.98 0.14 -14.80
CA SER A 104 -7.78 -1.27 -14.43
C SER A 104 -6.86 -1.96 -15.43
N LYS A 105 -5.93 -2.75 -14.90
CA LYS A 105 -5.00 -3.57 -15.69
C LYS A 105 -4.79 -4.91 -15.01
N GLU A 106 -5.02 -5.98 -15.75
CA GLU A 106 -4.62 -7.33 -15.38
C GLU A 106 -3.41 -7.78 -16.18
N PHE A 107 -2.46 -8.42 -15.49
CA PHE A 107 -1.29 -9.04 -16.10
C PHE A 107 -1.44 -10.55 -16.00
N VAL A 108 -1.97 -11.20 -17.03
CA VAL A 108 -1.99 -12.67 -17.10
C VAL A 108 -0.55 -13.18 -17.24
N GLY A 109 -0.14 -14.10 -16.37
CA GLY A 109 1.29 -14.43 -16.18
C GLY A 109 1.99 -14.93 -17.44
N ASN A 110 1.32 -15.73 -18.26
CA ASN A 110 1.85 -16.31 -19.48
C ASN A 110 1.50 -15.55 -20.76
N VAL A 111 0.93 -14.34 -20.64
CA VAL A 111 0.58 -13.49 -21.78
C VAL A 111 1.60 -12.36 -21.89
N THR A 112 2.20 -12.23 -23.08
CA THR A 112 3.08 -11.10 -23.39
C THR A 112 2.29 -9.80 -23.39
N GLN A 113 2.76 -8.83 -22.61
CA GLN A 113 2.15 -7.52 -22.52
C GLN A 113 2.49 -6.67 -23.74
N LYS A 114 1.62 -5.70 -24.05
CA LYS A 114 1.97 -4.59 -24.95
C LYS A 114 2.64 -3.51 -24.13
N ALA A 115 3.68 -2.89 -24.70
CA ALA A 115 4.27 -1.72 -24.08
C ALA A 115 3.23 -0.58 -24.03
N GLU A 116 3.16 0.09 -22.89
CA GLU A 116 2.17 1.13 -22.63
C GLU A 116 2.72 2.09 -21.58
N VAL A 117 2.62 3.39 -21.84
CA VAL A 117 3.00 4.46 -20.92
C VAL A 117 1.85 5.44 -20.86
N LEU A 118 1.34 5.70 -19.66
CA LEU A 118 0.22 6.63 -19.46
C LEU A 118 0.25 7.25 -18.07
N ASP A 119 -0.42 8.39 -17.94
CA ASP A 119 -0.63 9.09 -16.69
C ASP A 119 -2.09 8.99 -16.27
N ILE A 120 -2.32 8.58 -15.02
CA ILE A 120 -3.64 8.52 -14.41
C ILE A 120 -3.75 9.67 -13.42
N PRO A 121 -4.75 10.56 -13.54
CA PRO A 121 -5.04 11.53 -12.49
C PRO A 121 -5.41 10.82 -11.18
N VAL A 122 -4.69 11.11 -10.11
CA VAL A 122 -4.88 10.49 -8.79
C VAL A 122 -4.77 11.56 -7.72
N LYS A 123 -5.80 11.71 -6.89
CA LYS A 123 -5.86 12.73 -5.83
C LYS A 123 -6.33 12.12 -4.52
N ASP A 124 -6.28 12.92 -3.45
CA ASP A 124 -6.82 12.59 -2.14
C ASP A 124 -8.20 11.94 -2.22
N GLY A 125 -8.34 10.82 -1.49
CA GLY A 125 -9.57 10.05 -1.42
C GLY A 125 -9.65 8.89 -2.40
N TYR A 126 -8.81 8.84 -3.43
CA TYR A 126 -8.77 7.74 -4.40
C TYR A 126 -8.30 6.45 -3.74
N THR A 127 -8.71 5.31 -4.30
CA THR A 127 -8.27 3.98 -3.89
C THR A 127 -7.39 3.37 -4.97
N ILE A 128 -6.23 2.84 -4.57
CA ILE A 128 -5.32 2.08 -5.41
C ILE A 128 -5.28 0.65 -4.88
N LYS A 129 -5.67 -0.31 -5.71
CA LYS A 129 -5.62 -1.74 -5.40
C LYS A 129 -4.60 -2.42 -6.29
N ILE A 130 -3.66 -3.12 -5.67
CA ILE A 130 -2.57 -3.82 -6.35
C ILE A 130 -2.54 -5.26 -5.84
N THR A 131 -2.55 -6.21 -6.78
CA THR A 131 -2.33 -7.62 -6.46
C THR A 131 -1.07 -8.15 -7.12
N HIS A 132 -0.42 -9.11 -6.47
CA HIS A 132 0.73 -9.83 -7.01
C HIS A 132 0.76 -11.25 -6.42
N GLN A 133 0.75 -12.28 -7.27
CA GLN A 133 0.78 -13.67 -6.80
C GLN A 133 2.08 -14.04 -6.08
N GLU A 134 3.17 -13.34 -6.39
CA GLU A 134 4.45 -13.46 -5.70
C GLU A 134 4.80 -12.15 -4.98
N PRO A 135 4.27 -11.87 -3.78
CA PRO A 135 4.44 -10.56 -3.14
C PRO A 135 5.90 -10.14 -2.96
N SER A 136 6.83 -11.07 -2.73
CA SER A 136 8.27 -10.76 -2.66
C SER A 136 8.85 -10.10 -3.93
N ARG A 137 8.12 -10.13 -5.05
CA ARG A 137 8.48 -9.53 -6.33
C ARG A 137 7.75 -8.22 -6.66
N LEU A 138 6.89 -7.75 -5.77
CA LEU A 138 6.39 -6.37 -5.80
C LEU A 138 7.23 -5.55 -4.82
N VAL A 139 8.05 -4.64 -5.35
CA VAL A 139 8.90 -3.77 -4.53
C VAL A 139 8.25 -2.40 -4.44
N VAL A 140 7.99 -1.93 -3.22
CA VAL A 140 7.44 -0.61 -2.96
C VAL A 140 8.44 0.22 -2.20
N THR A 141 8.79 1.37 -2.75
CA THR A 141 9.81 2.26 -2.20
C THR A 141 9.39 3.71 -2.23
N ASP A 142 9.88 4.47 -1.26
CA ASP A 142 9.95 5.91 -1.37
C ASP A 142 11.06 6.28 -2.38
N SER A 143 10.71 7.07 -3.40
CA SER A 143 11.62 7.40 -4.50
C SER A 143 12.80 8.27 -4.05
N GLU A 144 12.68 9.02 -2.96
CA GLU A 144 13.71 9.94 -2.47
C GLU A 144 14.63 9.25 -1.47
N THR A 145 14.05 8.71 -0.40
CA THR A 145 14.76 8.12 0.73
C THR A 145 15.16 6.67 0.48
N LYS A 146 14.58 6.02 -0.54
CA LYS A 146 14.75 4.59 -0.84
C LYS A 146 14.28 3.66 0.29
N ALA A 147 13.48 4.18 1.24
CA ALA A 147 12.82 3.37 2.24
C ALA A 147 11.92 2.32 1.55
N THR A 148 11.95 1.08 2.03
CA THR A 148 11.13 -0.01 1.49
C THR A 148 9.93 -0.26 2.40
N TYR A 149 8.83 -0.69 1.79
CA TYR A 149 7.60 -0.99 2.52
C TYR A 149 7.22 -2.46 2.37
N ASN A 150 6.75 -3.04 3.47
CA ASN A 150 6.22 -4.40 3.47
C ASN A 150 4.90 -4.42 2.68
N ILE A 151 4.79 -5.41 1.79
CA ILE A 151 3.59 -5.62 0.98
C ILE A 151 3.04 -7.03 1.17
N SER A 152 1.75 -7.16 0.87
CA SER A 152 1.01 -8.42 0.84
C SER A 152 0.71 -8.82 -0.61
N ALA A 153 0.16 -10.03 -0.82
CA ALA A 153 -0.31 -10.45 -2.14
C ALA A 153 -1.48 -9.59 -2.66
N GLN A 154 -2.24 -8.98 -1.76
CA GLN A 154 -3.30 -8.02 -2.05
C GLN A 154 -3.05 -6.78 -1.21
N ASN A 155 -2.98 -5.63 -1.87
CA ASN A 155 -2.73 -4.35 -1.24
C ASN A 155 -3.82 -3.40 -1.69
N GLU A 156 -4.41 -2.70 -0.74
CA GLU A 156 -5.38 -1.66 -1.01
C GLU A 156 -4.96 -0.42 -0.22
N TYR A 157 -4.82 0.69 -0.92
CA TYR A 157 -4.37 1.94 -0.35
C TYR A 157 -5.37 3.04 -0.67
N ARG A 158 -5.63 3.89 0.33
CA ARG A 158 -6.28 5.17 0.09
C ARG A 158 -5.21 6.25 -0.03
N VAL A 159 -5.32 7.05 -1.08
CA VAL A 159 -4.48 8.23 -1.33
C VAL A 159 -4.92 9.34 -0.39
N ILE A 160 -3.93 9.99 0.23
CA ILE A 160 -4.12 11.13 1.13
C ILE A 160 -3.01 12.15 0.84
N ALA A 161 -3.18 13.39 1.34
CA ALA A 161 -2.25 14.49 1.08
C ALA A 161 -0.76 14.17 1.30
N ASN A 162 -0.42 13.27 2.23
CA ASN A 162 0.96 12.91 2.53
C ASN A 162 1.29 11.42 2.33
N GLY A 163 0.68 10.79 1.34
CA GLY A 163 1.02 9.45 0.87
C GLY A 163 -0.15 8.48 0.90
N LEU A 164 0.07 7.28 1.46
CA LEU A 164 -0.87 6.17 1.37
C LEU A 164 -1.22 5.58 2.74
N ILE A 165 -2.49 5.26 2.94
CA ILE A 165 -2.97 4.49 4.09
C ILE A 165 -3.53 3.15 3.59
N ALA A 166 -2.94 2.05 4.05
CA ALA A 166 -3.48 0.71 3.79
C ALA A 166 -4.92 0.57 4.32
N GLN A 167 -5.81 -0.06 3.55
CA GLN A 167 -7.22 -0.23 3.91
C GLN A 167 -7.51 -1.48 4.72
#